data_AF-A0A975LJM0-F1
#
_entry.id   AF-A0A975LJM0-F1
#
_cell.length_a   1.000
_cell.length_b   1.000
_cell.length_c   1.000
_cell.angle_alpha   90.00
_cell.angle_beta   90.00
_cell.angle_gamma   90.00
#
_symmetry.space_group_name_H-M   'P 1'
#
loop_
_entity.id
_entity.type
_entity.pdbx_description
1 polymer ?
#
loop_
_entity_poly.entity_id
_entity_poly.type
_entity_poly.pdbx_seq_one_letter_code
_entity_poly.pdbx_strand_id
1 'polypeptide(L)' 'MPGKYQKPVCDCGEELVYINNQFKQTRRRVTKDGKISKNILGTHYNSTDDPEYLCCLECGKTYNYLYDDEYRIVRGGELL' A
#
# COMPACT_ATOMS: atom_id res chain seq x y z
N MET A 1 -14.12 -29.42 -4.50
CA MET A 1 -14.79 -28.33 -3.76
C MET A 1 -13.81 -27.17 -3.73
N PRO A 2 -14.17 -25.96 -4.18
CA PRO A 2 -13.28 -24.82 -3.96
C PRO A 2 -13.07 -24.70 -2.46
N GLY A 3 -11.81 -24.80 -2.03
CA GLY A 3 -11.44 -24.67 -0.63
C GLY A 3 -11.83 -23.28 -0.13
N LYS A 4 -12.29 -23.20 1.11
CA LYS A 4 -12.60 -21.90 1.72
C LYS A 4 -11.32 -21.07 1.74
N TYR A 5 -11.37 -19.86 1.16
CA TYR A 5 -10.25 -18.91 1.18
C TYR A 5 -9.71 -18.71 2.60
N GLN A 6 -8.39 -18.75 2.73
CA GLN A 6 -7.68 -18.46 3.96
C GLN A 6 -6.89 -17.17 3.79
N LYS A 7 -7.11 -16.22 4.68
CA LYS A 7 -6.36 -14.97 4.68
C LYS A 7 -4.86 -15.25 4.89
N PRO A 8 -3.98 -14.47 4.24
CA PRO A 8 -2.54 -14.62 4.44
C PRO A 8 -2.14 -14.26 5.89
N VAL A 9 -1.32 -15.12 6.49
CA VAL A 9 -0.82 -14.97 7.87
C VAL A 9 0.70 -14.94 7.92
N CYS A 10 1.23 -14.18 8.86
CA CYS A 10 2.65 -14.12 9.20
C CYS A 10 3.09 -15.41 9.92
N ASP A 11 4.40 -15.67 9.97
CA ASP A 11 4.97 -16.77 10.77
C ASP A 11 4.67 -16.64 12.26
N CYS A 12 4.44 -15.42 12.75
CA CYS A 12 4.03 -15.19 14.15
C CYS A 12 2.55 -15.49 14.41
N GLY A 13 1.76 -15.82 13.38
CA GLY A 13 0.34 -16.14 13.47
C GLY A 13 -0.60 -14.97 13.21
N GLU A 14 -0.10 -13.74 13.12
CA GLU A 14 -0.91 -12.54 12.87
C GLU A 14 -1.36 -12.44 11.41
N GLU A 15 -2.55 -11.85 11.16
CA GLU A 15 -3.01 -11.56 9.79
C GLU A 15 -2.10 -10.54 9.10
N LEU A 16 -1.81 -10.76 7.82
CA LEU A 16 -1.05 -9.81 7.02
C LEU A 16 -1.96 -8.73 6.43
N VAL A 17 -1.49 -7.48 6.44
CA VAL A 17 -2.15 -6.34 5.81
C VAL A 17 -1.50 -5.99 4.48
N TYR A 18 -2.30 -5.61 3.51
CA TYR A 18 -1.81 -5.12 2.23
C TYR A 18 -1.41 -3.64 2.33
N ILE A 19 -0.20 -3.32 1.87
CA ILE A 19 0.36 -1.98 1.84
C ILE A 19 0.58 -1.57 0.38
N ASN A 20 -0.03 -0.45 0.00
CA ASN A 20 0.21 0.27 -1.24
C ASN A 20 0.57 1.72 -0.88
N ASN A 21 1.67 2.21 -1.43
CA ASN A 21 2.10 3.58 -1.25
C ASN A 21 1.51 4.47 -2.34
N GLN A 22 0.69 5.44 -1.93
CA GLN A 22 0.14 6.45 -2.83
C GLN A 22 0.61 7.84 -2.41
N PHE A 23 1.11 8.63 -3.35
CA PHE A 23 1.47 10.01 -3.10
C PHE A 23 0.47 10.98 -3.70
N LYS A 24 0.15 12.01 -2.92
CA LYS A 24 -0.70 13.12 -3.32
C LYS A 24 0.14 14.37 -3.50
N GLN A 25 0.30 14.82 -4.74
CA GLN A 25 0.94 16.09 -5.04
C GLN A 25 -0.12 17.19 -5.19
N THR A 26 0.00 18.27 -4.42
CA THR A 26 -0.90 19.44 -4.52
C THR A 26 -0.11 20.66 -4.98
N ARG A 27 -0.60 21.36 -6.01
CA ARG A 27 0.01 22.59 -6.52
C ARG A 27 -0.75 23.81 -6.01
N ARG A 28 -0.05 24.77 -5.42
CA ARG A 28 -0.59 26.04 -4.88
C ARG A 28 0.30 27.21 -5.28
N ARG A 29 -0.27 28.41 -5.40
CA ARG A 29 0.52 29.63 -5.65
C ARG A 29 1.15 30.16 -4.37
N VAL A 30 2.28 30.84 -4.52
CA VAL A 30 2.80 31.76 -3.51
C VAL A 30 2.15 33.13 -3.73
N THR A 31 1.66 33.76 -2.66
CA THR A 31 1.05 35.11 -2.71
C THR A 31 2.14 36.17 -2.79
N LYS A 32 1.76 37.39 -3.15
CA LYS A 32 2.67 38.56 -3.17
C LYS A 32 3.33 38.85 -1.81
N ASP A 33 2.70 38.41 -0.72
CA ASP A 33 3.20 38.57 0.65
C ASP A 33 4.05 37.35 1.10
N GLY A 34 4.43 36.47 0.17
CA GLY A 34 5.28 35.30 0.44
C GLY A 34 4.56 34.12 1.12
N LYS A 35 3.22 34.12 1.19
CA LYS A 35 2.44 33.04 1.84
C LYS A 35 1.97 32.00 0.83
N ILE A 36 1.67 30.78 1.29
CA ILE A 36 1.02 29.78 0.44
C ILE A 36 -0.47 30.10 0.32
N SER A 37 -0.96 30.21 -0.91
CA SER A 37 -2.38 30.41 -1.19
C SER A 37 -3.20 29.20 -0.76
N LYS A 38 -4.41 29.44 -0.22
CA LYS A 38 -5.38 28.37 0.10
C LYS A 38 -5.94 27.72 -1.17
N ASN A 39 -5.90 28.41 -2.31
CA ASN A 39 -6.45 27.91 -3.56
C ASN A 39 -5.53 26.83 -4.15
N ILE A 40 -6.09 25.64 -4.34
CA ILE A 40 -5.43 24.53 -5.01
C ILE A 40 -5.57 24.73 -6.51
N LEU A 41 -4.44 24.78 -7.21
CA LEU A 41 -4.40 24.85 -8.67
C LEU A 41 -4.59 23.49 -9.34
N GLY A 42 -4.23 22.42 -8.63
CA GLY A 42 -4.38 21.06 -9.09
C GLY A 42 -3.89 20.06 -8.05
N THR A 43 -4.46 18.87 -8.12
CA THR A 43 -4.07 17.71 -7.30
C THR A 43 -3.77 16.57 -8.25
N HIS A 44 -2.62 15.94 -8.09
CA HIS A 44 -2.24 14.72 -8.77
C HIS A 44 -2.12 13.60 -7.74
N TYR A 45 -2.74 12.47 -8.04
CA TYR A 45 -2.57 11.23 -7.31
C TYR A 45 -1.72 10.34 -8.18
N ASN A 46 -0.58 9.94 -7.66
CA ASN A 46 0.32 9.04 -8.35
C ASN A 46 0.56 7.85 -7.41
N SER A 47 0.57 6.66 -7.98
CA SER A 47 1.21 5.51 -7.36
C SER A 47 2.72 5.72 -7.41
N THR A 48 3.41 5.41 -6.32
CA THR A 48 4.87 5.28 -6.36
C THR A 48 5.24 4.05 -7.18
N ASP A 49 6.47 4.01 -7.70
CA ASP A 49 7.08 2.76 -8.17
C ASP A 49 7.47 1.84 -6.99
N ASP A 50 7.26 2.28 -5.75
CA ASP A 50 7.45 1.42 -4.58
C ASP A 50 6.57 0.17 -4.71
N PRO A 51 7.15 -1.01 -4.51
CA PRO A 51 6.39 -2.25 -4.61
C PRO A 51 5.30 -2.28 -3.56
N GLU A 52 4.13 -2.76 -3.95
CA GLU A 52 3.07 -3.15 -3.03
C GLU A 52 3.44 -4.45 -2.34
N TYR A 53 3.12 -4.61 -1.06
CA TYR A 53 3.51 -5.79 -0.28
C TYR A 53 2.51 -6.10 0.83
N LEU A 54 2.64 -7.30 1.40
CA LEU A 54 1.96 -7.71 2.62
C LEU A 54 2.87 -7.43 3.82
N CYS A 55 2.32 -6.88 4.89
CA CYS A 55 3.07 -6.51 6.10
C CYS A 55 2.42 -7.12 7.34
N CYS A 56 3.23 -7.64 8.25
CA CYS A 56 2.79 -7.99 9.59
C CYS A 56 2.98 -6.78 10.51
N LEU A 57 1.90 -6.28 11.10
CA LEU A 57 1.96 -5.11 11.98
C LEU A 57 2.60 -5.40 13.34
N GLU A 58 2.62 -6.67 13.76
CA GLU A 58 3.21 -7.09 15.04
C GLU A 58 4.73 -7.26 14.97
N CYS A 59 5.24 -7.99 13.97
CA CYS A 59 6.68 -8.29 13.87
C CYS A 59 7.41 -7.49 12.77
N GLY A 60 6.69 -6.68 11.99
CA GLY A 60 7.26 -5.82 10.94
C GLY A 60 7.76 -6.54 9.69
N LYS A 61 7.64 -7.87 9.60
CA LYS A 61 8.04 -8.64 8.42
C LYS A 61 7.17 -8.29 7.22
N THR A 62 7.79 -8.25 6.05
CA THR A 62 7.12 -7.97 4.79
C THR A 62 7.22 -9.16 3.83
N TYR A 63 6.21 -9.32 2.99
CA TYR A 63 6.10 -10.43 2.06
C TYR A 63 5.57 -9.91 0.72
N ASN A 64 5.97 -10.55 -0.36
CA ASN A 64 5.28 -10.40 -1.63
C ASN A 64 3.85 -10.94 -1.52
N TYR A 65 2.98 -10.53 -2.45
CA TYR A 65 1.69 -11.18 -2.65
C TYR A 65 1.64 -11.88 -4.00
N LEU A 66 0.83 -12.93 -4.05
CA LEU A 66 0.45 -13.65 -5.26
C LEU A 66 -1.07 -13.75 -5.33
N TYR A 67 -1.58 -14.27 -6.44
CA TYR A 67 -3.00 -14.58 -6.61
C TYR A 67 -3.20 -16.08 -6.71
N ASP A 68 -4.24 -16.61 -6.06
CA ASP A 68 -4.72 -17.96 -6.33
C ASP A 68 -5.52 -18.04 -7.65
N ASP A 69 -5.98 -19.24 -8.01
CA ASP A 69 -6.74 -19.48 -9.26
C ASP A 69 -8.08 -18.71 -9.33
N GLU A 70 -8.55 -18.16 -8.21
CA GLU A 70 -9.76 -17.34 -8.10
C GLU A 70 -9.44 -15.83 -7.97
N TYR A 71 -8.19 -15.43 -8.26
CA TYR A 71 -7.71 -14.04 -8.18
C TYR A 71 -7.77 -13.44 -6.76
N ARG A 72 -7.59 -14.27 -5.72
CA ARG A 72 -7.53 -13.81 -4.32
C ARG A 72 -6.08 -13.73 -3.84
N ILE A 73 -5.78 -12.72 -3.03
CA ILE A 73 -4.43 -12.48 -2.50
C ILE A 73 -3.98 -13.63 -1.59
N VAL A 74 -2.80 -14.17 -1.84
CA VAL A 74 -2.12 -15.13 -0.96
C VAL A 74 -0.70 -14.65 -0.64
N ARG A 75 -0.15 -15.12 0.49
CA ARG A 75 1.21 -14.78 0.92
C ARG A 75 2.24 -15.41 -0.02
N GLY A 76 3.11 -14.58 -0.57
CA GLY A 76 4.30 -14.99 -1.32
C GLY A 76 5.55 -15.13 -0.45
N GLY A 77 6.73 -15.02 -1.06
CA GLY A 77 8.01 -15.05 -0.34
C GLY A 77 8.25 -13.80 0.51
N GLU A 78 9.00 -13.97 1.61
CA GLU A 78 9.47 -12.86 2.47
C GLU A 78 10.36 -11.89 1.67
N LEU A 79 10.15 -10.60 1.89
CA LEU A 79 10.97 -9.52 1.32
C LEU A 79 12.10 -9.20 2.31
N LEU A 80 13.34 -9.18 1.81
CA LEU A 80 14.56 -8.90 2.59
C LEU A 80 14.73 -7.41 2.91
#